data_AF-A0A1S9PFA6-F1
#
_entry.id   AF-A0A1S9PFA6-F1
#
_cell.length_a   1.000
_cell.length_b   1.000
_cell.length_c   1.000
_cell.angle_alpha   90.00
_cell.angle_beta   90.00
_cell.angle_gamma   90.00
#
_symmetry.space_group_name_H-M   'P 1'
#
loop_
_entity.id
_entity.type
_entity.pdbx_description
1 polymer ?
#
loop_
_entity_poly.entity_id
_entity_poly.type
_entity_poly.pdbx_seq_one_letter_code
_entity_poly.pdbx_strand_id
1 'polypeptide(L)'
;MDRTAEILHRFEASWSETELHYKDLLDNYPGWERTRPVLKFIEELRAAGWGKYFRLGTSIHRLIISRSVNFGLRADQKYVMIEAYDNQFEVTLRDGYKSYRKYRVDNLYDERVMKLLETLKGTLVD
;
A
#
# COMPACT_ATOMS: atom_id res chain seq x y z
N MET A 1 13.10 17.92 16.78
CA MET A 1 13.20 16.59 16.14
C MET A 1 13.49 16.81 14.67
N ASP A 2 14.32 15.97 14.06
CA ASP A 2 14.57 15.99 12.62
C ASP A 2 13.29 15.57 11.87
N ARG A 3 12.82 16.41 10.93
CA ARG A 3 11.63 16.15 10.10
C ARG A 3 11.74 14.80 9.39
N THR A 4 12.93 14.43 8.96
CA THR A 4 13.16 13.14 8.27
C THR A 4 12.88 11.96 9.20
N ALA A 5 13.37 12.03 10.44
CA ALA A 5 13.15 10.98 11.43
C ALA A 5 11.66 10.82 11.79
N GLU A 6 10.92 11.94 11.88
CA GLU A 6 9.49 11.91 12.12
C GLU A 6 8.71 11.26 10.97
N ILE A 7 9.08 11.57 9.72
CA ILE A 7 8.48 10.95 8.53
C ILE A 7 8.70 9.44 8.53
N LEU A 8 9.94 9.01 8.76
CA LEU A 8 10.28 7.59 8.80
C LEU A 8 9.54 6.87 9.93
N HIS A 9 9.41 7.51 11.10
CA HIS A 9 8.63 6.96 12.22
C HIS A 9 7.15 6.77 11.85
N ARG A 10 6.52 7.77 11.22
CA ARG A 10 5.12 7.69 10.77
C ARG A 10 4.92 6.63 9.70
N PHE A 11 5.88 6.49 8.78
CA PHE A 11 5.85 5.41 7.80
C PHE A 11 5.89 4.08 8.53
N GLU A 12 6.90 3.83 9.35
CA GLU A 12 7.04 2.56 10.08
C GLU A 12 5.82 2.19 10.94
N ALA A 13 5.22 3.18 11.62
CA ALA A 13 3.98 3.00 12.36
C ALA A 13 2.85 2.51 11.44
N SER A 14 2.68 3.15 10.28
CA SER A 14 1.63 2.77 9.32
C SER A 14 1.80 1.36 8.74
N TRP A 15 3.04 0.88 8.57
CA TRP A 15 3.30 -0.50 8.14
C TRP A 15 2.88 -1.48 9.22
N SER A 16 3.26 -1.20 10.47
CA SER A 16 2.93 -2.05 11.61
C SER A 16 1.41 -2.11 11.85
N GLU A 17 0.71 -0.97 11.78
CA GLU A 17 -0.75 -0.90 11.88
C GLU A 17 -1.43 -1.67 10.74
N THR A 18 -0.96 -1.52 9.50
CA THR A 18 -1.57 -2.17 8.33
C THR A 18 -1.34 -3.69 8.37
N GLU A 19 -0.14 -4.15 8.72
CA GLU A 19 0.14 -5.58 8.89
C GLU A 19 -0.73 -6.19 9.99
N LEU A 20 -0.84 -5.51 11.14
CA LEU A 20 -1.69 -5.98 12.23
C LEU A 20 -3.15 -6.10 11.80
N HIS A 21 -3.66 -5.12 11.05
CA HIS A 21 -5.02 -5.17 10.52
C HIS A 21 -5.25 -6.38 9.61
N TYR A 22 -4.33 -6.70 8.68
CA TYR A 22 -4.48 -7.87 7.82
C TYR A 22 -4.32 -9.19 8.58
N LYS A 23 -3.45 -9.24 9.60
CA LYS A 23 -3.32 -10.40 10.49
C LYS A 23 -4.62 -10.65 11.25
N ASP A 24 -5.15 -9.62 11.90
CA ASP A 24 -6.44 -9.66 12.58
C ASP A 24 -7.59 -10.08 11.65
N LEU A 25 -7.62 -9.52 10.43
CA LEU A 25 -8.61 -9.86 9.41
C LEU A 25 -8.58 -11.34 9.04
N LEU A 26 -7.39 -11.93 8.88
CA LEU A 26 -7.21 -13.33 8.51
C LEU A 26 -7.44 -14.30 9.66
N ASP A 27 -7.12 -13.89 10.88
CA ASP A 27 -7.19 -14.75 12.07
C ASP A 27 -8.60 -14.78 12.67
N ASN A 28 -9.31 -13.66 12.63
CA ASN A 28 -10.58 -13.50 13.34
C ASN A 28 -11.82 -13.48 12.43
N TYR A 29 -11.66 -13.30 11.11
CA TYR A 29 -12.79 -13.17 10.19
C TYR A 29 -12.69 -14.19 9.03
N PRO A 30 -13.45 -15.30 9.10
CA PRO A 30 -13.54 -16.28 8.00
C PRO A 30 -14.00 -15.62 6.69
N GLY A 31 -13.46 -16.07 5.55
CA GLY A 31 -13.82 -15.55 4.22
C GLY A 31 -12.90 -14.43 3.70
N TRP A 32 -11.86 -14.07 4.46
CA TRP A 32 -10.86 -13.07 4.07
C TRP A 32 -9.53 -13.66 3.59
N GLU A 33 -9.46 -14.97 3.37
CA GLU A 33 -8.25 -15.70 2.96
C GLU A 33 -7.63 -15.15 1.68
N ARG A 34 -8.45 -14.55 0.80
CA ARG A 34 -8.02 -13.84 -0.42
C ARG A 34 -7.10 -12.64 -0.17
N THR A 35 -7.06 -12.11 1.05
CA THR A 35 -6.15 -11.02 1.44
C THR A 35 -4.79 -11.52 1.92
N ARG A 36 -4.61 -12.83 2.12
CA ARG A 36 -3.33 -13.43 2.51
C ARG A 36 -2.17 -13.05 1.58
N PRO A 37 -2.34 -13.01 0.25
CA PRO A 37 -1.28 -12.53 -0.64
C PRO A 37 -0.95 -11.05 -0.45
N VAL A 38 -1.91 -10.22 -0.02
CA VAL A 38 -1.68 -8.80 0.29
C VAL A 38 -0.81 -8.66 1.54
N LEU A 39 -1.10 -9.43 2.60
CA LEU A 39 -0.25 -9.46 3.79
C LEU A 39 1.19 -9.90 3.46
N LYS A 40 1.33 -11.00 2.71
CA LYS A 40 2.64 -11.49 2.28
C LYS A 40 3.41 -10.44 1.46
N PHE A 41 2.71 -9.75 0.56
CA PHE A 41 3.30 -8.68 -0.24
C PHE A 41 3.80 -7.52 0.63
N ILE A 42 3.06 -7.13 1.66
CA ILE A 42 3.49 -6.12 2.63
C ILE A 42 4.77 -6.59 3.35
N GLU A 43 4.76 -7.80 3.92
CA GLU A 43 5.92 -8.31 4.67
C GLU A 43 7.20 -8.37 3.81
N GLU A 44 7.07 -8.78 2.55
CA GLU A 44 8.20 -8.84 1.61
C GLU A 44 8.69 -7.45 1.17
N LEU A 45 7.78 -6.50 0.91
CA LEU A 45 8.20 -5.13 0.62
C LEU A 45 8.92 -4.50 1.83
N ARG A 46 8.46 -4.79 3.06
CA ARG A 46 9.12 -4.30 4.28
C ARG A 46 10.51 -4.89 4.42
N ALA A 47 10.64 -6.21 4.22
CA ALA A 47 11.93 -6.91 4.24
C ALA A 47 12.90 -6.38 3.17
N ALA A 48 12.39 -6.00 2.00
CA ALA A 48 13.16 -5.36 0.94
C ALA A 48 13.46 -3.86 1.19
N GLY A 49 13.09 -3.33 2.36
CA GLY A 49 13.44 -1.97 2.78
C GLY A 49 12.58 -0.87 2.15
N TRP A 50 11.40 -1.20 1.64
CA TRP A 50 10.49 -0.21 1.06
C TRP A 50 9.79 0.68 2.08
N GLY A 51 9.80 0.27 3.36
CA GLY A 51 9.15 0.98 4.46
C GLY A 51 9.60 2.44 4.60
N LYS A 52 10.84 2.76 4.24
CA LYS A 52 11.36 4.14 4.29
C LYS A 52 10.84 5.05 3.18
N TYR A 53 10.21 4.52 2.14
CA TYR A 53 9.73 5.31 1.00
C TYR A 53 8.24 5.58 1.04
N PHE A 54 7.47 4.73 1.72
CA PHE A 54 6.02 4.73 1.66
C PHE A 54 5.38 4.68 3.02
N ARG A 55 4.21 5.33 3.10
CA ARG A 55 3.20 5.09 4.11
C ARG A 55 2.18 4.11 3.58
N LEU A 56 1.76 3.17 4.43
CA LEU A 56 0.64 2.29 4.15
C LEU A 56 -0.65 2.80 4.78
N GLY A 57 -1.76 2.43 4.17
CA GLY A 57 -3.08 2.58 4.75
C GLY A 57 -3.97 1.45 4.27
N THR A 58 -5.02 1.17 5.02
CA THR A 58 -6.00 0.14 4.67
C THR A 58 -7.41 0.65 4.87
N SER A 59 -8.34 0.11 4.08
CA SER A 59 -9.77 0.26 4.27
C SER A 59 -10.45 -1.00 3.77
N ILE A 60 -11.08 -1.76 4.68
CA ILE A 60 -11.90 -2.98 4.49
C ILE A 60 -11.31 -3.99 3.49
N HIS A 61 -11.30 -3.70 2.19
CA HIS A 61 -10.83 -4.56 1.09
C HIS A 61 -9.63 -4.00 0.31
N ARG A 62 -9.00 -2.92 0.77
CA ARG A 62 -8.02 -2.16 -0.01
C ARG A 62 -6.73 -1.90 0.77
N LEU A 63 -5.60 -2.17 0.12
CA LEU A 63 -4.31 -1.62 0.52
C LEU A 63 -4.07 -0.32 -0.25
N ILE A 64 -3.59 0.70 0.46
CA ILE A 64 -3.17 1.99 -0.07
C ILE A 64 -1.69 2.16 0.24
N ILE A 65 -0.91 2.48 -0.79
CA ILE A 65 0.52 2.79 -0.70
C ILE A 65 0.71 4.22 -1.18
N SER A 66 1.27 5.09 -0.36
CA SER A 66 1.43 6.52 -0.69
C SER A 66 2.76 7.07 -0.16
N ARG A 67 3.09 8.31 -0.55
CA ARG A 67 4.22 9.07 0.04
C ARG A 67 3.77 10.18 0.98
N SER A 68 2.52 10.12 1.46
CA SER A 68 1.93 11.15 2.32
C SER A 68 2.36 10.96 3.77
N VAL A 69 2.80 12.04 4.43
CA VAL A 69 3.09 12.03 5.87
C VAL A 69 1.83 12.25 6.71
N ASN A 70 0.75 12.74 6.10
CA ASN A 70 -0.50 13.06 6.75
C ASN A 70 -1.51 11.93 6.64
N PHE A 71 -2.31 11.70 7.69
CA PHE A 71 -3.41 10.74 7.65
C PHE A 71 -4.48 11.16 6.64
N GLY A 72 -5.06 10.19 5.92
CA GLY A 72 -6.08 10.41 4.89
C GLY A 72 -5.56 10.49 3.45
N LEU A 73 -6.46 10.27 2.49
CA LEU A 73 -6.22 10.44 1.06
C LEU A 73 -6.49 11.91 0.70
N ARG A 74 -5.45 12.67 0.33
CA ARG A 74 -5.63 14.03 -0.20
C ARG A 74 -5.92 14.01 -1.69
N ALA A 75 -6.64 15.02 -2.17
CA ALA A 75 -7.13 15.11 -3.55
C ALA A 75 -6.03 15.43 -4.58
N ASP A 76 -4.82 15.74 -4.13
CA ASP A 76 -3.66 16.14 -4.92
C ASP A 76 -2.47 15.17 -4.75
N GLN A 77 -2.68 14.06 -4.05
CA GLN A 77 -1.63 13.10 -3.76
C GLN A 77 -1.74 11.85 -4.61
N LYS A 78 -0.57 11.40 -5.09
CA LYS A 78 -0.47 10.12 -5.78
C LYS A 78 -0.40 8.97 -4.79
N TYR A 79 -1.11 7.91 -5.11
CA TYR A 79 -1.10 6.67 -4.35
C TYR A 79 -1.36 5.48 -5.27
N VAL A 80 -0.83 4.33 -4.88
CA VAL A 80 -1.18 3.03 -5.47
C VAL A 80 -2.24 2.40 -4.56
N MET A 81 -3.33 1.96 -5.16
CA MET A 81 -4.41 1.25 -4.49
C MET A 81 -4.46 -0.18 -5.03
N ILE A 82 -4.55 -1.14 -4.13
CA ILE A 82 -4.63 -2.57 -4.43
C ILE A 82 -5.92 -3.11 -3.82
N GLU A 83 -6.80 -3.65 -4.64
CA GLU A 83 -8.04 -4.30 -4.22
C GLU A 83 -7.96 -5.78 -4.57
N ALA A 84 -8.27 -6.66 -3.62
CA ALA A 84 -8.32 -8.10 -3.86
C ALA A 84 -9.73 -8.51 -4.32
N TYR A 85 -9.82 -9.17 -5.48
CA TYR A 85 -11.06 -9.66 -6.08
C TYR A 85 -10.89 -11.14 -6.46
N ASP A 86 -11.64 -12.03 -5.82
CA ASP A 86 -11.56 -13.48 -6.04
C ASP A 86 -10.11 -13.99 -6.05
N ASN A 87 -9.56 -14.32 -7.23
CA ASN A 87 -8.20 -14.81 -7.44
C ASN A 87 -7.27 -13.79 -8.12
N GLN A 88 -7.69 -12.53 -8.22
CA GLN A 88 -6.97 -11.46 -8.90
C GLN A 88 -6.87 -10.21 -8.03
N PHE A 89 -6.00 -9.31 -8.44
CA PHE A 89 -5.83 -7.99 -7.83
C PHE A 89 -6.09 -6.92 -8.86
N GLU A 90 -6.85 -5.92 -8.44
CA GLU A 90 -6.95 -4.68 -9.18
C GLU A 90 -5.98 -3.67 -8.58
N VAL A 91 -5.00 -3.26 -9.37
CA VAL A 91 -3.97 -2.31 -8.96
C VAL A 91 -4.13 -1.02 -9.74
N THR A 92 -4.34 0.08 -9.04
CA THR A 92 -4.58 1.39 -9.65
C THR A 92 -3.61 2.44 -9.10
N LEU A 93 -2.89 3.13 -9.99
CA LEU A 93 -2.22 4.39 -9.66
C LEU A 93 -3.22 5.55 -9.80
N ARG A 94 -3.40 6.29 -8.71
CA ARG A 94 -4.30 7.44 -8.62
C ARG A 94 -3.51 8.72 -8.33
N ASP A 95 -4.11 9.85 -8.70
CA ASP A 95 -3.70 11.21 -8.31
C ASP A 95 -4.96 11.88 -7.74
N GLY A 96 -5.11 11.80 -6.42
CA GLY A 96 -6.36 12.08 -5.73
C GLY A 96 -7.54 11.30 -6.31
N TYR A 97 -8.47 12.02 -6.94
CA TYR A 97 -9.68 11.44 -7.55
C TYR A 97 -9.46 10.88 -8.95
N LYS A 98 -8.38 11.24 -9.64
CA LYS A 98 -8.11 10.77 -11.01
C LYS A 98 -7.41 9.41 -11.00
N SER A 99 -7.83 8.52 -11.89
CA SER A 99 -7.19 7.22 -12.12
C SER A 99 -6.34 7.29 -13.39
N TYR A 100 -5.06 6.91 -13.31
CA TYR A 100 -4.12 7.01 -14.44
C TYR A 100 -3.79 5.66 -15.07
N ARG A 101 -3.46 4.67 -14.23
CA ARG A 101 -3.04 3.33 -14.66
C ARG A 101 -3.78 2.32 -13.82
N LYS A 102 -4.45 1.39 -14.46
CA LYS A 102 -5.28 0.38 -13.82
C LYS A 102 -4.96 -0.97 -14.45
N TYR A 103 -4.61 -1.94 -13.62
CA TYR A 103 -4.26 -3.30 -14.05
C TYR A 103 -5.07 -4.30 -13.26
N ARG A 104 -5.46 -5.39 -13.94
CA ARG A 104 -5.80 -6.64 -13.28
C ARG A 104 -4.61 -7.58 -13.39
N VAL A 105 -4.18 -8.11 -12.25
CA VAL A 105 -3.01 -8.98 -12.14
C VAL A 105 -3.37 -10.19 -11.30
N ASP A 106 -2.80 -11.35 -11.63
CA ASP A 106 -3.02 -12.58 -10.84
C ASP A 106 -2.07 -12.66 -9.63
N ASN A 107 -1.00 -11.85 -9.64
CA ASN A 107 -0.03 -11.77 -8.55
C ASN A 107 0.48 -10.32 -8.39
N LEU A 108 0.79 -9.92 -7.16
CA LEU A 108 1.26 -8.56 -6.84
C LEU A 108 2.73 -8.31 -7.18
N TYR A 109 3.46 -9.34 -7.59
CA TYR A 109 4.86 -9.27 -8.06
C TYR A 109 4.97 -9.02 -9.56
N ASP A 110 3.83 -8.83 -10.23
CA ASP A 110 3.77 -8.48 -11.64
C ASP A 110 4.61 -7.23 -11.92
N GLU A 111 5.40 -7.27 -12.99
CA GLU A 111 6.32 -6.19 -13.35
C GLU A 111 5.61 -4.83 -13.45
N ARG A 112 4.34 -4.80 -13.86
CA ARG A 112 3.53 -3.58 -13.95
C ARG A 112 3.26 -2.99 -12.57
N VAL A 113 3.00 -3.83 -11.56
CA VAL A 113 2.79 -3.40 -10.17
C VAL A 113 4.08 -2.81 -9.62
N MET A 114 5.20 -3.51 -9.79
CA MET A 114 6.51 -3.02 -9.34
C MET A 114 6.90 -1.71 -10.03
N LYS A 115 6.61 -1.56 -11.34
CA LYS A 115 6.79 -0.28 -12.06
C LYS A 115 5.92 0.85 -11.50
N LEU A 116 4.70 0.56 -11.02
CA LEU A 116 3.88 1.57 -10.36
C LEU A 116 4.48 2.00 -9.02
N LEU A 117 5.02 1.07 -8.24
CA LEU A 117 5.70 1.40 -6.99
C LEU A 117 6.95 2.24 -7.23
N GLU A 118 7.79 1.89 -8.20
CA GLU A 118 8.93 2.74 -8.58
C GLU A 118 8.49 4.11 -9.09
N THR A 119 7.41 4.18 -9.87
CA THR A 119 6.82 5.46 -10.31
C THR A 119 6.40 6.31 -9.10
N LEU A 120 5.72 5.69 -8.12
CA LEU A 120 5.30 6.36 -6.89
C LEU A 120 6.50 6.79 -6.05
N LYS A 121 7.53 5.96 -5.91
CA LYS A 121 8.80 6.27 -5.22
C LYS A 121 9.57 7.43 -5.87
N GLY A 122 9.28 7.77 -7.12
CA GLY A 122 9.82 8.97 -7.77
C GLY A 122 9.09 10.28 -7.41
N THR A 123 7.92 10.24 -6.76
CA THR A 123 7.15 11.46 -6.43
C THR A 123 7.69 12.14 -5.18
N LEU A 124 7.38 13.42 -4.96
CA LEU A 124 7.77 14.09 -3.71
C LEU A 124 7.09 13.43 -2.50
N VAL A 125 7.80 13.42 -1.37
CA VAL A 125 7.21 13.17 -0.05
C VAL A 125 6.57 14.47 0.39
N ASP A 126 5.30 14.41 0.76
CA ASP A 126 4.56 15.54 1.35
C ASP A 126 4.69 15.53 2.87
#